data_AF-A0A7V9P7W7-F1
#
_entry.id   AF-A0A7V9P7W7-F1
#
_cell.length_a   1.000
_cell.length_b   1.000
_cell.length_c   1.000
_cell.angle_alpha   90.00
_cell.angle_beta   90.00
_cell.angle_gamma   90.00
#
_symmetry.space_group_name_H-M   'P 1'
#
loop_
_entity.id
_entity.type
_entity.pdbx_description
1 polymer ?
#
loop_
_entity_poly.entity_id
_entity_poly.type
_entity_poly.pdbx_seq_one_letter_code
_entity_poly.pdbx_strand_id
1 'polypeptide(L)'
;MELIQIKEGLPSDVTMQLMSNEAVYYFSYISFQGGCGSNQTSTNHWIALSNNRVLYKTKVQENQTFIEKDGILPFDKISFIEVSEVQVSQGCSQKKSFQLRISTSGGTLVIPIPTKEKGYEIRGVFTELSQLKP
;
A
#
# COMPACT_ATOMS: atom_id res chain seq x y z
N MET A 1 5.44 -10.56 15.64
CA MET A 1 5.84 -9.15 15.76
C MET A 1 4.90 -8.53 16.79
N GLU A 2 5.34 -7.58 17.61
CA GLU A 2 4.43 -6.92 18.54
C GLU A 2 3.80 -5.73 17.81
N LEU A 3 2.47 -5.67 17.77
CA LEU A 3 1.73 -4.59 17.13
C LEU A 3 1.74 -3.35 18.02
N ILE A 4 2.58 -2.38 17.67
CA ILE A 4 2.68 -1.11 18.38
C ILE A 4 1.82 -0.07 17.67
N GLN A 5 0.90 0.56 18.40
CA GLN A 5 0.10 1.65 17.87
C GLN A 5 0.99 2.86 17.52
N ILE A 6 0.82 3.38 16.32
CA ILE A 6 1.40 4.65 15.87
C ILE A 6 0.49 5.78 16.38
N LYS A 7 1.01 6.59 17.32
CA LYS A 7 0.27 7.70 17.94
C LYS A 7 0.59 9.06 17.33
N GLU A 8 1.76 9.20 16.71
CA GLU A 8 2.28 10.47 16.21
C GLU A 8 2.97 10.25 14.84
N GLY A 9 3.20 11.34 14.10
CA GLY A 9 3.92 11.30 12.82
C GLY A 9 3.11 10.74 11.64
N LEU A 10 1.80 10.49 11.83
CA LEU A 10 0.92 10.15 10.72
C LEU A 10 0.60 11.40 9.88
N PRO A 11 0.59 11.27 8.55
CA PRO A 11 0.18 12.33 7.65
C PRO A 11 -1.26 12.83 7.90
N SER A 12 -1.53 14.09 7.54
CA SER A 12 -2.86 14.70 7.70
C SER A 12 -3.94 13.99 6.88
N ASP A 13 -3.61 13.56 5.66
CA ASP A 13 -4.52 12.79 4.79
C ASP A 13 -4.90 11.43 5.39
N VAL A 14 -4.00 10.78 6.12
CA VAL A 14 -4.31 9.55 6.86
C VAL A 14 -5.16 9.87 8.09
N THR A 15 -4.74 10.83 8.92
CA THR A 15 -5.42 11.14 10.19
C THR A 15 -6.85 11.66 9.98
N MET A 16 -7.10 12.43 8.93
CA MET A 16 -8.44 12.90 8.56
C MET A 16 -9.40 11.78 8.15
N GLN A 17 -8.87 10.62 7.73
CA GLN A 17 -9.70 9.47 7.34
C GLN A 17 -10.01 8.53 8.50
N LEU A 18 -9.29 8.63 9.63
CA LEU A 18 -9.45 7.74 10.77
C LEU A 18 -10.77 7.99 11.51
N MET A 19 -11.43 6.90 11.93
CA MET A 19 -12.57 7.00 12.84
C MET A 19 -12.08 7.21 14.29
N SER A 20 -12.96 7.71 15.17
CA SER A 20 -12.60 8.09 16.55
C SER A 20 -11.94 6.97 17.39
N ASN A 21 -12.25 5.70 17.11
CA ASN A 21 -11.70 4.53 17.82
C ASN A 21 -10.73 3.71 16.95
N GLU A 22 -10.26 4.29 15.85
CA GLU A 22 -9.38 3.61 14.91
C GLU A 22 -7.91 3.89 15.26
N ALA A 23 -7.15 2.82 15.43
CA ALA A 23 -5.74 2.86 15.76
C ALA A 23 -4.92 2.35 14.58
N VAL A 24 -3.91 3.11 14.15
CA VAL A 24 -2.98 2.71 13.10
C VAL A 24 -1.80 1.96 13.70
N TYR A 25 -1.44 0.83 13.13
CA TYR A 25 -0.31 -0.01 13.56
C TYR A 25 0.78 -0.08 12.50
N TYR A 26 0.47 0.39 11.29
CA TYR A 26 1.42 0.44 10.21
C TYR A 26 1.18 1.65 9.34
N PHE A 27 2.27 2.30 8.94
CA PHE A 27 2.24 3.30 7.91
C PHE A 27 3.54 3.23 7.09
N SER A 28 3.42 3.29 5.76
CA SER A 28 4.56 3.41 4.87
C SER A 28 4.24 4.36 3.73
N TYR A 29 5.08 5.40 3.60
CA TYR A 29 5.21 6.10 2.33
C TYR A 29 5.96 5.20 1.34
N ILE A 30 5.51 5.28 0.10
CA ILE A 30 6.06 4.54 -1.03
C ILE A 30 6.26 5.56 -2.15
N SER A 31 7.51 6.00 -2.30
CA SER A 31 7.92 6.89 -3.37
C SER A 31 8.85 6.15 -4.32
N PHE A 32 8.57 6.23 -5.62
CA PHE A 32 9.48 5.76 -6.65
C PHE A 32 10.17 6.95 -7.30
N GLN A 33 11.50 6.92 -7.39
CA GLN A 33 12.20 7.85 -8.28
C GLN A 33 11.94 7.40 -9.73
N GLY A 34 11.47 8.32 -10.57
CA GLY A 34 11.33 8.10 -12.00
C GLY A 34 12.66 7.71 -12.65
N GLY A 35 12.62 6.85 -13.67
CA GLY A 35 13.81 6.36 -14.39
C GLY A 35 14.53 7.47 -15.19
N CYS A 36 15.74 7.15 -15.66
CA CYS A 36 16.59 8.05 -16.46
C CYS A 36 15.83 8.71 -17.62
N GLY A 37 15.76 10.03 -17.63
CA GLY A 37 15.34 10.84 -18.80
C GLY A 37 13.92 11.42 -18.74
N SER A 38 13.08 11.02 -17.78
CA SER A 38 11.79 11.67 -17.57
C SER A 38 11.87 12.67 -16.42
N ASN A 39 11.78 13.97 -16.72
CA ASN A 39 11.44 15.03 -15.77
C ASN A 39 10.04 14.76 -15.16
N GLN A 40 9.87 13.81 -14.23
CA GLN A 40 8.51 13.38 -13.86
C GLN A 40 8.35 13.03 -12.38
N THR A 41 7.57 13.88 -11.70
CA THR A 41 6.61 13.63 -10.60
C THR A 41 6.91 12.44 -9.69
N SER A 42 7.35 12.74 -8.46
CA SER A 42 7.25 11.83 -7.32
C SER A 42 5.82 11.31 -7.21
N THR A 43 5.58 10.05 -7.58
CA THR A 43 4.30 9.40 -7.33
C THR A 43 4.25 9.00 -5.88
N ASN A 44 3.49 9.73 -5.08
CA ASN A 44 3.37 9.51 -3.65
C ASN A 44 2.30 8.44 -3.41
N HIS A 45 2.73 7.18 -3.34
CA HIS A 45 1.89 6.09 -2.86
C HIS A 45 2.05 6.00 -1.35
N TRP A 46 1.02 5.57 -0.64
CA TRP A 46 1.16 5.20 0.77
C TRP A 46 0.16 4.12 1.13
N ILE A 47 0.46 3.40 2.20
CA ILE A 47 -0.42 2.40 2.79
C ILE A 47 -0.38 2.53 4.31
N ALA A 48 -1.55 2.46 4.93
CA ALA A 48 -1.72 2.40 6.37
C ALA A 48 -2.59 1.21 6.74
N LEU A 49 -2.25 0.52 7.83
CA LEU A 49 -3.04 -0.58 8.36
C LEU A 49 -3.51 -0.19 9.76
N SER A 50 -4.83 -0.15 9.94
CA SER A 50 -5.47 0.07 11.23
C SER A 50 -5.98 -1.23 11.83
N ASN A 51 -6.52 -1.17 13.05
CA ASN A 51 -7.29 -2.28 13.64
C ASN A 51 -8.49 -2.71 12.79
N ASN A 52 -8.98 -1.87 11.88
CA ASN A 52 -10.24 -2.12 11.18
C ASN A 52 -10.09 -2.34 9.68
N ARG A 53 -9.15 -1.65 9.02
CA ARG A 53 -9.09 -1.56 7.55
C ARG A 53 -7.70 -1.19 7.05
N VAL A 54 -7.47 -1.45 5.78
CA VAL A 54 -6.33 -0.88 5.03
C VAL A 54 -6.78 0.44 4.44
N LEU A 55 -6.01 1.50 4.68
CA LEU A 55 -6.10 2.76 3.99
C LEU A 55 -4.95 2.83 2.99
N TYR A 56 -5.18 3.31 1.79
CA TYR A 56 -4.10 3.43 0.81
C TYR A 56 -4.33 4.59 -0.14
N LYS A 57 -3.21 5.07 -0.68
CA LYS A 57 -3.16 5.98 -1.82
C LYS A 57 -2.32 5.35 -2.90
N THR A 58 -2.89 5.20 -4.09
CA THR A 58 -2.16 4.67 -5.25
C THR A 58 -2.48 5.44 -6.51
N LYS A 59 -1.63 5.29 -7.53
CA LYS A 59 -1.83 5.89 -8.84
C LYS A 59 -2.31 4.80 -9.80
N VAL A 60 -3.45 5.03 -10.43
CA VAL A 60 -4.03 4.11 -11.43
C VAL A 60 -3.97 4.80 -12.79
N GLN A 61 -3.59 4.06 -13.82
CA GLN A 61 -3.65 4.55 -15.19
C GLN A 61 -5.07 4.34 -15.72
N GLU A 62 -5.76 5.44 -16.03
CA GLU A 62 -7.09 5.44 -16.62
C GLU A 62 -7.03 6.26 -17.91
N ASN A 63 -7.34 5.63 -19.06
CA ASN A 63 -7.34 6.28 -20.37
C ASN A 63 -6.06 7.09 -20.68
N GLN A 64 -4.89 6.47 -20.48
CA GLN A 64 -3.56 7.08 -20.66
C GLN A 64 -3.19 8.23 -19.70
N THR A 65 -4.10 8.60 -18.78
CA THR A 65 -3.83 9.57 -17.72
C THR A 65 -3.63 8.83 -16.41
N PHE A 66 -2.69 9.29 -15.59
CA PHE A 66 -2.51 8.73 -14.25
C PHE A 66 -3.32 9.53 -13.24
N ILE A 67 -4.25 8.86 -12.57
CA ILE A 67 -5.12 9.46 -11.55
C ILE A 67 -4.72 8.93 -10.18
N GLU A 68 -4.59 9.82 -9.21
CA GLU A 68 -4.42 9.43 -7.81
C GLU A 68 -5.75 8.93 -7.25
N LYS A 69 -5.71 7.76 -6.64
CA LYS A 69 -6.86 7.11 -6.04
C LYS A 69 -6.56 6.78 -4.59
N ASP A 70 -7.28 7.46 -3.72
CA ASP A 70 -7.37 7.10 -2.31
C ASP A 70 -8.42 6.01 -2.16
N GLY A 71 -8.17 5.06 -1.26
CA GLY A 71 -9.07 3.94 -1.08
C GLY A 71 -9.00 3.35 0.31
N ILE A 72 -10.10 2.67 0.64
CA ILE A 72 -10.35 2.08 1.94
C ILE A 72 -10.78 0.63 1.71
N LEU A 73 -10.07 -0.31 2.31
CA LEU A 73 -10.38 -1.74 2.25
C LEU A 73 -10.61 -2.29 3.66
N PRO A 74 -11.87 -2.50 4.05
CA PRO A 74 -12.21 -3.25 5.26
C PRO A 74 -11.59 -4.65 5.22
N PHE A 75 -11.03 -5.13 6.35
CA PHE A 75 -10.37 -6.44 6.35
C PHE A 75 -11.32 -7.60 6.03
N ASP A 76 -12.60 -7.50 6.36
CA ASP A 76 -13.62 -8.51 6.03
C ASP A 76 -13.86 -8.66 4.52
N LYS A 77 -13.41 -7.68 3.73
CA LYS A 77 -13.47 -7.72 2.26
C LYS A 77 -12.19 -8.23 1.63
N ILE A 78 -11.10 -8.36 2.39
CA ILE A 78 -9.80 -8.83 1.90
C ILE A 78 -9.73 -10.34 2.05
N SER A 79 -9.61 -11.04 0.93
CA SER A 79 -9.45 -12.50 0.92
C SER A 79 -8.03 -12.91 1.25
N PHE A 80 -7.04 -12.24 0.65
CA PHE A 80 -5.62 -12.45 0.96
C PHE A 80 -4.76 -11.30 0.44
N ILE A 81 -3.53 -11.21 0.96
CA ILE A 81 -2.49 -10.31 0.51
C ILE A 81 -1.28 -11.13 0.06
N GLU A 82 -0.80 -10.87 -1.15
CA GLU A 82 0.39 -11.51 -1.71
C GLU A 82 1.44 -10.47 -2.13
N VAL A 83 2.70 -10.91 -2.09
CA VAL A 83 3.85 -10.13 -2.56
C VAL A 83 4.35 -10.79 -3.84
N SER A 84 4.34 -10.05 -4.94
CA SER A 84 4.74 -10.54 -6.25
C SER A 84 5.95 -9.75 -6.78
N GLU A 85 6.85 -10.45 -7.46
CA GLU A 85 7.97 -9.87 -8.19
C GLU A 85 7.60 -9.81 -9.68
N VAL A 86 7.77 -8.64 -10.28
CA VAL A 86 7.48 -8.39 -11.69
C VAL A 86 8.73 -7.81 -12.34
N GLN A 87 9.12 -8.32 -13.50
CA GLN A 87 10.16 -7.70 -14.32
C GLN A 87 9.52 -6.58 -15.13
N VAL A 88 9.96 -5.35 -14.90
CA VAL A 88 9.46 -4.18 -15.63
C VAL A 88 10.59 -3.68 -16.52
N SER A 89 10.31 -3.57 -17.82
CA SER A 89 11.22 -2.91 -18.75
C SER A 89 11.16 -1.40 -18.51
N GLN A 90 12.25 -0.83 -17.99
CA GLN A 90 12.39 0.61 -17.79
C GLN A 90 13.52 1.11 -18.71
N GLY A 91 13.16 1.54 -19.92
CA GLY A 91 14.13 1.90 -20.95
C GLY A 91 14.90 0.68 -21.49
N CYS A 92 16.25 0.77 -21.53
CA CYS A 92 17.13 -0.26 -22.10
C CYS A 92 17.50 -1.40 -21.14
N SER A 93 16.98 -1.42 -19.91
CA SER A 93 17.26 -2.48 -18.94
C SER A 93 16.00 -3.02 -18.27
N GLN A 94 16.03 -4.32 -17.97
CA GLN A 94 15.01 -4.97 -17.16
C GLN A 94 15.33 -4.72 -15.68
N LYS A 95 14.39 -4.12 -14.96
CA LYS A 95 14.50 -3.92 -13.51
C LYS A 95 13.45 -4.77 -12.81
N LYS A 96 13.86 -5.44 -11.72
CA LYS A 96 12.93 -6.08 -10.81
C LYS A 96 12.11 -5.02 -10.09
N SER A 97 10.79 -5.17 -10.14
CA SER A 97 9.82 -4.38 -9.40
C SER A 97 9.03 -5.32 -8.49
N PHE A 98 8.54 -4.82 -7.37
CA PHE A 98 7.76 -5.58 -6.43
C PHE A 98 6.37 -4.96 -6.31
N GLN A 99 5.37 -5.81 -6.14
CA GLN A 99 3.98 -5.40 -6.05
C GLN A 99 3.28 -6.14 -4.92
N LEU A 100 2.57 -5.38 -4.09
CA LEU A 100 1.62 -5.90 -3.13
C LEU A 100 0.26 -6.06 -3.83
N ARG A 101 -0.25 -7.27 -3.90
CA ARG A 101 -1.56 -7.56 -4.48
C ARG A 101 -2.53 -7.90 -3.36
N ILE A 102 -3.58 -7.11 -3.23
CA ILE A 102 -4.63 -7.25 -2.22
C ILE A 102 -5.87 -7.74 -2.95
N SER A 103 -6.22 -9.00 -2.75
CA SER A 103 -7.37 -9.63 -3.38
C SER A 103 -8.61 -9.42 -2.53
N THR A 104 -9.68 -8.96 -3.16
CA THR A 104 -10.98 -8.70 -2.54
C THR A 104 -12.08 -9.36 -3.36
N SER A 105 -13.29 -9.45 -2.80
CA SER A 105 -14.48 -9.93 -3.54
C SER A 105 -14.81 -9.09 -4.78
N GLY A 106 -14.38 -7.82 -4.82
CA GLY A 106 -14.57 -6.91 -5.95
C GLY A 106 -13.42 -6.87 -6.96
N GLY A 107 -12.38 -7.69 -6.76
CA GLY A 107 -11.19 -7.73 -7.63
C GLY A 107 -9.88 -7.55 -6.87
N THR A 108 -8.78 -7.47 -7.61
CA THR A 108 -7.42 -7.36 -7.05
C THR A 108 -6.90 -5.93 -7.16
N LEU A 109 -6.58 -5.32 -6.02
CA LEU A 109 -5.83 -4.07 -5.96
C LEU A 109 -4.33 -4.37 -6.05
N VAL A 110 -3.60 -3.61 -6.86
CA VAL A 110 -2.15 -3.73 -7.00
C VAL A 110 -1.50 -2.43 -6.54
N ILE A 111 -0.65 -2.52 -5.52
CA ILE A 111 0.14 -1.40 -5.00
C ILE A 111 1.61 -1.70 -5.27
N PRO A 112 2.33 -0.89 -6.06
CA PRO A 112 3.76 -1.07 -6.23
C PRO A 112 4.47 -0.83 -4.89
N ILE A 113 5.50 -1.63 -4.59
CA ILE A 113 6.30 -1.52 -3.35
C ILE A 113 7.80 -1.49 -3.69
N PRO A 114 8.64 -0.82 -2.88
CA PRO A 114 10.04 -0.59 -3.23
C PRO A 114 10.89 -1.86 -3.12
N THR A 115 10.59 -2.72 -2.14
CA THR A 115 11.34 -3.95 -1.87
C THR A 115 10.42 -5.09 -1.50
N LYS A 116 10.91 -6.32 -1.64
CA LYS A 116 10.20 -7.54 -1.26
C LYS A 116 9.95 -7.60 0.24
N GLU A 117 10.94 -7.20 1.02
CA GLU A 117 10.92 -7.17 2.48
C GLU A 117 9.80 -6.25 2.97
N LYS A 118 9.62 -5.10 2.32
CA LYS A 118 8.54 -4.17 2.69
C LYS A 118 7.17 -4.77 2.44
N GLY A 119 7.02 -5.52 1.34
CA GLY A 119 5.78 -6.28 1.08
C GLY A 119 5.51 -7.33 2.16
N TYR A 120 6.53 -8.07 2.59
CA TYR A 120 6.38 -9.08 3.65
C TYR A 120 6.10 -8.47 5.01
N GLU A 121 6.69 -7.32 5.33
CA GLU A 121 6.39 -6.55 6.54
C GLU A 121 4.90 -6.16 6.57
N ILE A 122 4.39 -5.57 5.48
CA ILE A 122 2.96 -5.22 5.35
C ILE A 122 2.07 -6.45 5.52
N ARG A 123 2.41 -7.55 4.84
CA ARG A 123 1.64 -8.81 4.93
C ARG A 123 1.66 -9.38 6.35
N GLY A 124 2.80 -9.31 7.04
CA GLY A 124 2.94 -9.76 8.43
C GLY A 124 2.01 -9.00 9.35
N VAL A 125 2.06 -7.66 9.31
CA VAL A 125 1.20 -6.81 10.12
C VAL A 125 -0.28 -7.02 9.80
N PHE A 126 -0.64 -7.16 8.52
CA PHE A 126 -2.01 -7.52 8.13
C PHE A 126 -2.46 -8.86 8.73
N THR A 127 -1.58 -9.87 8.69
CA THR A 127 -1.89 -11.21 9.21
C THR A 127 -2.14 -11.14 10.73
N GLU A 128 -1.30 -10.41 11.47
CA GLU A 128 -1.47 -10.24 12.91
C GLU A 128 -2.75 -9.46 13.24
N LEU A 129 -3.01 -8.35 12.53
CA LEU A 129 -4.22 -7.55 12.75
C LEU A 129 -5.52 -8.29 12.39
N SER A 130 -5.49 -9.13 11.35
CA SER A 130 -6.66 -9.93 10.96
C SER A 130 -6.99 -11.04 11.97
N GLN A 131 -5.99 -11.52 12.73
CA GLN A 131 -6.17 -12.50 13.81
C GLN A 131 -6.67 -11.89 15.12
N LEU A 132 -6.44 -10.59 15.35
CA LEU A 132 -6.92 -9.87 16.53
C LEU A 132 -8.39 -9.49 16.46
N LYS A 133 -9.03 -9.66 15.30
CA LYS A 133 -10.47 -9.46 15.19
C LYS A 133 -11.22 -10.68 15.76
N PRO A 134 -12.16 -10.48 16.69
CA PRO A 134 -13.03 -11.55 17.18
C PRO A 134 -13.99 -12.06 16.09
#